data_AF-A0A829D4G0-F1
#
_entry.id   AF-A0A829D4G0-F1
#
_cell.length_a   1.000
_cell.length_b   1.000
_cell.length_c   1.000
_cell.angle_alpha   90.00
_cell.angle_beta   90.00
_cell.angle_gamma   90.00
#
_symmetry.space_group_name_H-M   'P 1'
#
loop_
_entity.id
_entity.type
_entity.pdbx_description
1 polymer ?
#
loop_
_entity_poly.entity_id
_entity_poly.type
_entity_poly.pdbx_seq_one_letter_code
_entity_poly.pdbx_strand_id
1 'polypeptide(L)'
;MLNFIPKIKDQTDLQIVSITVNPETDSVEVLKKFRNQYKIVQNNWVFLTGSKKTIYDLARNQFGADIKLISGKDNLNDFVHTENVYLIDKKNYLRGIYRAKGSGDLERLKIELNTLKEEDKKSAITSFNID
;
A
#
# COMPACT_ATOMS: atom_id res chain seq x y z
N MET A 1 3.35 -2.97 -9.86
CA MET A 1 2.59 -1.72 -9.58
C MET A 1 2.45 -0.78 -10.77
N LEU A 2 3.51 -0.31 -11.44
CA LEU A 2 3.37 0.67 -12.54
C LEU A 2 2.43 0.22 -13.68
N ASN A 3 2.52 -1.05 -14.11
CA ASN A 3 1.62 -1.62 -15.11
C ASN A 3 0.21 -1.95 -14.59
N PHE A 4 0.01 -1.87 -13.26
CA PHE A 4 -1.25 -2.16 -12.60
C PHE A 4 -2.11 -0.91 -12.45
N ILE A 5 -1.52 0.26 -12.17
CA ILE A 5 -2.26 1.52 -11.99
C ILE A 5 -3.21 1.84 -13.16
N PRO A 6 -2.82 1.69 -14.44
CA PRO A 6 -3.75 1.91 -15.55
C PRO A 6 -4.99 0.99 -15.54
N LYS A 7 -4.89 -0.19 -14.92
CA LYS A 7 -5.98 -1.19 -14.84
C LYS A 7 -7.04 -0.87 -13.78
N ILE A 8 -6.77 0.08 -12.90
CA ILE A 8 -7.65 0.51 -11.79
C ILE A 8 -8.01 2.00 -11.89
N LYS A 9 -7.88 2.59 -13.08
CA LYS A 9 -8.14 4.02 -13.32
C LYS A 9 -9.58 4.46 -13.05
N ASP A 10 -10.51 3.51 -13.00
CA ASP A 10 -11.93 3.66 -12.72
C ASP A 10 -12.25 3.67 -11.21
N GLN A 11 -11.26 3.38 -10.36
CA GLN A 11 -11.34 3.49 -8.90
C GLN A 11 -11.05 4.94 -8.49
N THR A 12 -12.04 5.82 -8.68
CA THR A 12 -11.88 7.28 -8.50
C THR A 12 -11.79 7.71 -7.04
N ASP A 13 -12.18 6.85 -6.10
CA ASP A 13 -12.14 7.06 -4.65
C ASP A 13 -10.97 6.35 -3.96
N LEU A 14 -10.01 5.84 -4.73
CA LEU A 14 -8.85 5.12 -4.22
C LEU A 14 -7.69 6.08 -3.88
N GLN A 15 -7.08 5.90 -2.70
CA GLN A 15 -5.80 6.51 -2.34
C GLN A 15 -4.70 5.43 -2.32
N ILE A 16 -3.55 5.73 -2.93
CA ILE A 16 -2.38 4.86 -2.95
C ILE A 16 -1.27 5.52 -2.12
N VAL A 17 -0.73 4.76 -1.18
CA VAL A 17 0.36 5.22 -0.30
C VAL A 17 1.55 4.29 -0.47
N SER A 18 2.70 4.85 -0.82
CA SER A 18 3.98 4.13 -0.82
C SER A 18 4.88 4.69 0.26
N ILE A 19 5.26 3.86 1.21
CA ILE A 19 6.15 4.24 2.33
C ILE A 19 7.52 3.61 2.05
N THR A 20 8.59 4.40 2.07
CA THR A 20 9.94 3.85 1.91
C THR A 20 10.32 2.95 3.09
N VAL A 21 11.08 1.88 2.82
CA VAL A 21 11.73 1.03 3.84
C VAL A 21 13.15 1.51 4.17
N ASN A 22 13.69 2.47 3.41
CA ASN A 22 15.01 3.05 3.59
C ASN A 22 14.96 4.58 3.75
N PRO A 23 14.35 5.09 4.84
CA PRO A 23 14.17 6.52 5.04
C PRO A 23 15.48 7.31 5.24
N GLU A 24 16.59 6.64 5.58
CA GLU A 24 17.90 7.29 5.73
C GLU A 24 18.48 7.74 4.38
N THR A 25 18.07 7.09 3.28
CA THR A 25 18.48 7.44 1.91
C THR A 25 17.35 8.16 1.16
N ASP A 26 16.10 7.73 1.37
CA ASP A 26 14.95 8.19 0.60
C ASP A 26 14.36 9.47 1.21
N SER A 27 15.06 10.59 1.01
CA SER A 27 14.56 11.92 1.34
C SER A 27 13.34 12.29 0.49
N VAL A 28 12.64 13.36 0.87
CA VAL A 28 11.51 13.90 0.09
C VAL A 28 11.94 14.23 -1.35
N GLU A 29 13.13 14.80 -1.53
CA GLU A 29 13.69 15.14 -2.84
C GLU A 29 14.00 13.88 -3.67
N VAL A 30 14.53 12.83 -3.03
CA VAL A 30 14.82 11.55 -3.69
C VAL A 30 13.51 10.89 -4.14
N LEU A 31 12.49 10.86 -3.29
CA LEU A 31 11.18 10.31 -3.64
C LEU A 31 10.48 11.12 -4.75
N LYS A 32 10.63 12.45 -4.77
CA LYS A 32 10.14 13.30 -5.87
C LYS A 32 10.86 12.97 -7.18
N LYS A 33 12.18 12.79 -7.16
CA LYS A 33 12.96 12.37 -8.34
C LYS A 33 12.53 11.00 -8.83
N PHE A 34 12.35 10.03 -7.93
CA PHE A 34 11.83 8.70 -8.24
C PHE A 34 10.47 8.79 -8.94
N ARG A 35 9.53 9.54 -8.37
CA ARG A 35 8.19 9.76 -8.95
C ARG A 35 8.28 10.29 -10.39
N ASN A 36 9.16 11.27 -10.63
CA ASN A 36 9.37 11.87 -11.95
C ASN A 36 10.00 10.87 -12.93
N GLN A 37 11.03 10.13 -12.50
CA GLN A 37 11.71 9.12 -13.32
C GLN A 37 10.75 8.05 -13.85
N TYR A 38 9.80 7.60 -13.02
CA TYR A 38 8.80 6.61 -13.41
C TYR A 38 7.50 7.22 -13.97
N LYS A 39 7.48 8.54 -14.25
CA LYS A 39 6.34 9.26 -14.84
C LYS A 39 5.03 9.05 -14.08
N ILE A 40 5.09 9.02 -12.75
CA ILE A 40 3.93 8.84 -11.88
C ILE A 40 3.21 10.19 -11.73
N VAL A 41 2.14 10.37 -12.50
CA VAL A 41 1.36 11.61 -12.58
C VAL A 41 0.09 11.60 -11.72
N GLN A 42 -0.24 10.47 -11.11
CA GLN A 42 -1.48 10.28 -10.36
C GLN A 42 -1.47 11.08 -9.05
N ASN A 43 -2.43 12.01 -8.89
CA ASN A 43 -2.54 12.84 -7.68
C ASN A 43 -2.93 12.04 -6.43
N ASN A 44 -3.65 10.93 -6.62
CA ASN A 44 -4.05 10.02 -5.54
C ASN A 44 -2.95 9.02 -5.15
N TRP A 45 -1.73 9.14 -5.68
CA TRP A 45 -0.58 8.34 -5.27
C TRP A 45 0.45 9.21 -4.54
N VAL A 46 0.60 8.97 -3.24
CA VAL A 46 1.53 9.68 -2.37
C VAL A 46 2.69 8.78 -1.94
N PHE A 47 3.87 9.40 -1.81
CA PHE A 47 5.10 8.76 -1.35
C PHE A 47 5.48 9.38 -0.01
N LEU A 48 5.73 8.54 0.99
CA LEU A 48 6.01 8.96 2.35
C LEU A 48 7.39 8.47 2.80
N THR A 49 8.05 9.32 3.57
CA THR A 49 9.28 9.05 4.32
C THR A 49 9.14 9.65 5.72
N GLY A 50 10.09 9.39 6.62
CA GLY A 50 10.00 9.81 8.02
C GLY A 50 11.07 9.17 8.89
N SER A 51 10.89 9.18 10.21
CA SER A 51 11.87 8.52 11.09
C SER A 51 11.87 7.00 10.87
N LYS A 52 13.07 6.40 10.86
CA LYS A 52 13.25 4.94 10.76
C LYS A 52 12.42 4.19 11.79
N LYS A 53 12.43 4.67 13.03
CA LYS A 53 11.64 4.11 14.13
C LYS A 53 10.14 4.09 13.80
N THR A 54 9.57 5.22 13.39
CA THR A 54 8.13 5.32 13.07
C THR A 54 7.73 4.38 11.94
N ILE A 55 8.52 4.34 10.86
CA ILE A 55 8.24 3.48 9.71
C ILE A 55 8.33 1.99 10.11
N TYR A 56 9.34 1.62 10.90
CA TYR A 56 9.56 0.23 11.28
C TYR A 56 8.52 -0.23 12.31
N ASP A 57 8.14 0.63 13.25
CA ASP A 57 7.04 0.36 14.19
C ASP A 57 5.71 0.18 13.45
N LEU A 58 5.42 1.02 12.44
CA LEU A 58 4.23 0.88 11.59
C LEU A 58 4.24 -0.45 10.84
N ALA A 59 5.34 -0.74 10.15
CA ALA A 59 5.50 -1.96 9.36
C ALA A 59 5.32 -3.23 10.22
N ARG A 60 5.96 -3.28 11.39
CA ARG A 60 5.92 -4.45 12.29
C ARG A 60 4.60 -4.60 13.02
N ASN A 61 4.18 -3.53 13.70
CA ASN A 61 3.11 -3.63 14.68
C ASN A 61 1.72 -3.50 14.05
N GLN A 62 1.60 -2.80 12.92
CA GLN A 62 0.31 -2.60 12.25
C GLN A 62 0.14 -3.51 11.04
N PHE A 63 1.21 -3.75 10.29
CA PHE A 63 1.13 -4.48 9.02
C PHE A 63 1.76 -5.88 9.05
N GLY A 64 2.43 -6.26 10.15
CA GLY A 64 3.12 -7.55 10.23
C GLY A 64 4.12 -7.75 9.08
N ALA A 65 4.68 -6.67 8.55
CA ALA A 65 5.52 -6.65 7.35
C ALA A 65 6.95 -7.17 7.58
N ASP A 66 7.24 -7.64 8.79
CA ASP A 66 8.54 -8.17 9.18
C ASP A 66 8.69 -9.62 8.70
N ILE A 67 9.70 -9.89 7.89
CA ILE A 67 10.20 -11.26 7.74
C ILE A 67 11.10 -11.46 8.94
N LYS A 68 10.59 -12.09 10.01
CA LYS A 68 11.46 -12.59 11.09
C LYS A 68 12.56 -13.43 10.44
N LEU A 69 13.75 -12.86 10.31
CA LEU A 69 14.97 -13.64 10.15
C LEU A 69 14.98 -14.54 11.38
N ILE A 70 14.80 -15.84 11.16
CA ILE A 70 15.10 -16.85 12.18
C ILE A 70 16.49 -16.48 12.67
N SER A 71 16.58 -16.12 13.95
CA SER A 71 17.78 -15.57 14.58
C SER A 71 18.92 -16.59 14.53
N GLY A 72 19.60 -16.64 13.39
CA GLY A 72 20.95 -17.10 13.24
C GLY A 72 21.86 -15.95 13.62
N LYS A 73 22.90 -16.29 14.39
CA LYS A 73 23.94 -15.38 14.85
C LYS A 73 24.36 -14.41 13.73
N ASP A 74 24.59 -13.18 14.16
CA ASP A 74 25.11 -12.03 13.43
C ASP A 74 24.04 -11.04 13.03
N ASN A 75 24.35 -9.77 13.30
CA ASN A 75 23.61 -8.53 13.04
C ASN A 75 23.33 -8.31 11.55
N LEU A 76 22.79 -9.30 10.85
CA LEU A 76 22.44 -9.26 9.45
C LEU A 76 21.17 -8.44 9.33
N ASN A 77 21.37 -7.14 9.10
CA ASN A 77 20.43 -6.13 8.64
C ASN A 77 18.94 -6.51 8.81
N ASP A 78 18.38 -5.92 9.86
CA ASP A 78 16.97 -5.87 10.23
C ASP A 78 16.12 -5.17 9.14
N PHE A 79 16.08 -5.78 7.96
CA PHE A 79 15.53 -5.20 6.73
C PHE A 79 14.09 -5.68 6.57
N VAL A 80 13.15 -4.74 6.72
CA VAL A 80 11.76 -4.97 6.31
C VAL A 80 11.74 -5.09 4.78
N HIS A 81 11.80 -6.32 4.27
CA HIS A 81 11.70 -6.60 2.83
C HIS A 81 10.36 -7.24 2.51
N THR A 82 9.30 -6.44 2.46
CA THR A 82 8.01 -6.89 1.94
C THR A 82 7.72 -6.27 0.58
N GLU A 83 7.34 -7.12 -0.37
CA GLU A 83 6.80 -6.70 -1.67
C GLU A 83 5.26 -6.64 -1.61
N ASN A 84 4.67 -6.53 -0.43
CA ASN A 84 3.23 -6.59 -0.23
C ASN A 84 2.53 -5.24 -0.44
N VAL A 85 1.31 -5.32 -0.97
CA VAL A 85 0.30 -4.26 -1.01
C VAL A 85 -0.78 -4.64 0.00
N TYR A 86 -1.18 -3.67 0.81
CA TYR A 86 -2.21 -3.82 1.83
C TYR A 86 -3.45 -3.05 1.37
N LEU A 87 -4.59 -3.73 1.27
CA LEU A 87 -5.86 -3.09 0.95
C LEU A 87 -6.58 -2.76 2.25
N ILE A 88 -6.82 -1.48 2.49
CA ILE A 88 -7.50 -0.96 3.67
C ILE A 88 -8.78 -0.27 3.19
N ASP A 89 -9.92 -0.57 3.82
CA ASP A 89 -11.19 0.07 3.47
C ASP A 89 -11.38 1.43 4.17
N LYS A 90 -12.47 2.14 3.84
CA LYS A 90 -12.81 3.46 4.40
C LYS A 90 -13.10 3.45 5.90
N LYS A 91 -13.29 2.26 6.50
CA LYS A 91 -13.49 2.05 7.94
C LYS A 91 -12.19 1.65 8.64
N ASN A 92 -11.06 1.71 7.94
CA ASN A 92 -9.72 1.34 8.39
C ASN A 92 -9.53 -0.17 8.66
N TYR A 93 -10.36 -1.03 8.08
CA TYR A 93 -10.16 -2.48 8.17
C TYR A 93 -9.22 -2.96 7.07
N LEU A 94 -8.26 -3.81 7.44
CA LEU A 94 -7.44 -4.55 6.49
C LEU A 94 -8.31 -5.60 5.78
N ARG A 95 -8.47 -5.44 4.47
CA ARG A 95 -9.27 -6.34 3.61
C ARG A 95 -8.44 -7.43 2.95
N GLY A 96 -7.15 -7.17 2.72
CA GLY A 96 -6.28 -8.17 2.12
C GLY A 96 -4.83 -7.72 1.99
N ILE A 97 -3.96 -8.71 1.82
CA ILE A 97 -2.54 -8.55 1.55
C ILE A 97 -2.26 -9.22 0.19
N TYR A 98 -1.51 -8.55 -0.67
CA TYR A 98 -1.27 -8.95 -2.06
C TYR A 98 0.19 -8.76 -2.41
N ARG A 99 0.81 -9.71 -3.12
CA ARG A 99 2.19 -9.57 -3.59
C ARG A 99 2.24 -8.70 -4.83
N ALA A 100 3.03 -7.63 -4.79
CA ALA A 100 3.23 -6.72 -5.91
C ALA A 100 4.09 -7.32 -7.04
N LYS A 101 4.87 -8.37 -6.73
CA LYS A 101 5.69 -9.12 -7.67
C LYS A 101 4.95 -10.36 -8.14
N GLY A 102 4.66 -10.41 -9.43
CA GLY A 102 3.83 -11.45 -10.05
C GLY A 102 2.53 -10.88 -10.61
N SER A 103 1.85 -11.67 -11.43
CA SER A 103 0.61 -11.25 -12.11
C SER A 103 -0.66 -11.61 -11.33
N GLY A 104 -0.68 -12.73 -10.61
CA GLY A 104 -1.92 -13.26 -10.01
C GLY A 104 -2.53 -12.38 -8.92
N ASP A 105 -1.73 -11.96 -7.94
CA ASP A 105 -2.24 -11.24 -6.77
C ASP A 105 -2.75 -9.84 -7.10
N LEU A 106 -2.18 -9.18 -8.12
CA LEU A 106 -2.67 -7.87 -8.56
C LEU A 106 -4.01 -7.98 -9.30
N GLU A 107 -4.26 -9.05 -10.05
CA GLU A 107 -5.59 -9.28 -10.62
C GLU A 107 -6.63 -9.56 -9.52
N ARG A 108 -6.26 -10.32 -8.49
CA ARG A 108 -7.10 -10.50 -7.30
C ARG A 108 -7.39 -9.16 -6.62
N LEU A 109 -6.38 -8.31 -6.42
CA LEU A 109 -6.56 -6.97 -5.86
C LEU A 109 -7.57 -6.13 -6.67
N LYS A 110 -7.51 -6.19 -8.01
CA LYS A 110 -8.49 -5.48 -8.86
C LYS A 110 -9.92 -5.97 -8.64
N ILE A 111 -10.13 -7.28 -8.52
CA ILE A 111 -11.45 -7.85 -8.24
C ILE A 111 -11.96 -7.35 -6.88
N GLU A 112 -11.11 -7.41 -5.85
CA GLU A 112 -11.45 -6.98 -4.50
C GLU A 112 -11.79 -5.47 -4.43
N LEU A 113 -11.06 -4.62 -5.15
CA LEU A 113 -11.39 -3.19 -5.28
C LEU A 113 -12.81 -2.98 -5.83
N ASN A 114 -13.20 -3.74 -6.87
CA ASN A 114 -14.55 -3.66 -7.41
C ASN A 114 -15.61 -4.14 -6.41
N THR A 115 -15.34 -5.22 -5.69
CA THR A 115 -16.24 -5.73 -4.65
C THR A 115 -16.46 -4.69 -3.56
N LEU A 116 -15.39 -4.07 -3.06
CA LEU A 116 -15.47 -2.99 -2.06
C LEU A 116 -16.30 -1.81 -2.54
N LYS A 117 -16.09 -1.40 -3.80
CA LYS A 117 -16.84 -0.27 -4.38
C LYS A 117 -18.34 -0.55 -4.42
N GLU A 118 -18.76 -1.79 -4.68
CA GLU A 118 -20.17 -2.18 -4.65
C GLU A 118 -20.72 -2.32 -3.22
N GLU A 119 -19.92 -2.80 -2.26
CA GLU A 119 -20.27 -2.81 -0.83
C GLU A 119 -20.52 -1.39 -0.29
N ASP A 120 -19.65 -0.45 -0.64
CA ASP A 120 -19.75 0.96 -0.25
C ASP A 120 -21.02 1.62 -0.82
N LYS A 121 -21.34 1.38 -2.10
CA LYS A 121 -22.58 1.87 -2.71
C LYS A 121 -23.82 1.34 -2.02
N LYS A 122 -23.87 0.04 -1.71
CA LYS A 122 -25.00 -0.58 -1.00
C LYS A 122 -25.16 0.02 0.40
N SER A 123 -24.05 0.17 1.12
CA SER A 123 -24.04 0.76 2.47
C SER A 123 -24.53 2.21 2.48
N ALA A 124 -24.15 3.00 1.46
CA ALA A 124 -24.67 4.35 1.27
C ALA A 124 -26.18 4.33 1.01
N ILE A 125 -26.68 3.51 0.08
CA ILE A 125 -28.12 3.41 -0.20
C ILE A 125 -28.92 3.00 1.05
N THR A 126 -28.42 2.04 1.83
CA THR A 126 -29.08 1.62 3.07
C THR A 126 -29.12 2.73 4.11
N SER A 127 -28.06 3.52 4.28
CA SER A 127 -28.07 4.65 5.22
C SER A 127 -29.03 5.76 4.78
N PHE A 128 -29.12 6.06 3.47
CA PHE A 128 -30.07 7.05 2.94
C PHE A 128 -31.55 6.68 3.07
N ASN A 129 -31.90 5.39 3.20
CA ASN A 129 -33.29 4.92 3.29
C ASN A 129 -33.80 4.75 4.73
N ILE A 130 -32.96 5.02 5.73
CA ILE A 130 -33.28 4.85 7.16
C ILE A 130 -33.48 6.21 7.86
N ASP A 131 -33.20 7.32 7.17
CA ASP A 131 -33.47 8.70 7.60
C ASP A 131 -34.81 9.23 7.02
#